data_AF-A0A1G0RRH1-F1
#
_entry.id   AF-A0A1G0RRH1-F1
#
_cell.length_a   1.000
_cell.length_b   1.000
_cell.length_c   1.000
_cell.angle_alpha   90.00
_cell.angle_beta   90.00
_cell.angle_gamma   90.00
#
_symmetry.space_group_name_H-M   'P 1'
#
loop_
_entity.id
_entity.type
_entity.pdbx_description
1 polymer ?
#
loop_
_entity_poly.entity_id
_entity_poly.type
_entity_poly.pdbx_seq_one_letter_code
_entity_poly.pdbx_strand_id
1 'polypeptide(L)'
;MREIRNPLQAYAEYFKNMDPSTKVYFIHNDSDGFEKWIFLYEVTPIHIQPSGWSLGLSKYGPDDLWTDIKSAKAWGIELKEYDFLVVSKSDKKFWDTYGSLFGSSRSNGIYKVTQDKAGVRLSLVKNGI
;
A
#
# COMPACT_ATOMS: atom_id res chain seq x y z
N MET A 1 0.47 -17.85 13.35
CA MET A 1 -0.24 -17.62 12.06
C MET A 1 -1.52 -16.78 12.20
N ARG A 2 -2.32 -16.88 13.28
CA ARG A 2 -3.53 -16.03 13.49
C ARG A 2 -3.25 -14.53 13.67
N GLU A 3 -2.11 -14.15 14.26
CA GLU A 3 -1.85 -12.75 14.64
C GLU A 3 -1.65 -11.80 13.44
N ILE A 4 -0.96 -12.24 12.38
CA ILE A 4 -0.71 -11.42 11.18
C ILE A 4 -1.96 -11.33 10.28
N ARG A 5 -2.81 -12.36 10.28
CA ARG A 5 -3.97 -12.44 9.39
C ARG A 5 -5.09 -11.48 9.78
N ASN A 6 -5.28 -11.26 11.08
CA ASN A 6 -6.41 -10.46 11.59
C ASN A 6 -6.40 -8.99 11.09
N PRO A 7 -5.28 -8.24 11.15
CA PRO A 7 -5.24 -6.88 10.59
C PRO A 7 -5.48 -6.83 9.08
N LEU A 8 -4.92 -7.79 8.33
CA LEU A 8 -5.05 -7.87 6.87
C LEU A 8 -6.49 -8.17 6.44
N GLN A 9 -7.18 -9.06 7.15
CA GLN A 9 -8.59 -9.36 6.92
C GLN A 9 -9.48 -8.14 7.09
N ALA A 10 -9.18 -7.28 8.07
CA ALA A 10 -10.00 -6.12 8.32
C ALA A 10 -9.81 -5.00 7.27
N TYR A 11 -8.65 -4.97 6.60
CA TYR A 11 -8.48 -4.23 5.35
C TYR A 11 -9.26 -4.88 4.22
N ALA A 12 -9.18 -6.21 4.06
CA ALA A 12 -9.87 -6.93 2.99
C ALA A 12 -11.40 -6.79 3.04
N GLU A 13 -12.00 -6.82 4.24
CA GLU A 13 -13.45 -6.63 4.43
C GLU A 13 -13.95 -5.27 3.91
N TYR A 14 -13.09 -4.24 3.84
CA TYR A 14 -13.46 -2.96 3.21
C TYR A 14 -13.78 -3.12 1.71
N PHE A 15 -13.17 -4.10 1.05
CA PHE A 15 -13.26 -4.31 -0.39
C PHE A 15 -14.25 -5.42 -0.79
N LYS A 16 -14.81 -6.16 0.16
CA LYS A 16 -15.63 -7.37 -0.06
C LYS A 16 -16.80 -7.20 -1.04
N ASN A 17 -17.39 -6.02 -1.11
CA ASN A 17 -18.54 -5.72 -1.96
C ASN A 17 -18.21 -4.75 -3.10
N MET A 18 -16.93 -4.49 -3.37
CA MET A 18 -16.50 -3.64 -4.48
C MET A 18 -16.51 -4.40 -5.81
N ASP A 19 -16.53 -3.65 -6.91
CA ASP A 19 -16.40 -4.22 -8.24
C ASP A 19 -15.07 -4.98 -8.36
N PRO A 20 -15.05 -6.23 -8.88
CA PRO A 20 -13.81 -6.98 -9.13
C PRO A 20 -12.76 -6.26 -9.99
N SER A 21 -13.17 -5.30 -10.82
CA SER A 21 -12.25 -4.48 -11.61
C SER A 21 -11.50 -3.43 -10.78
N THR A 22 -11.90 -3.22 -9.51
CA THR A 22 -11.20 -2.34 -8.57
C THR A 22 -9.73 -2.78 -8.46
N LYS A 23 -8.82 -1.82 -8.48
CA LYS A 23 -7.39 -2.06 -8.35
C LYS A 23 -6.86 -1.48 -7.03
N VAL A 24 -6.16 -2.30 -6.26
CA VAL A 24 -5.66 -1.93 -4.93
C VAL A 24 -4.14 -2.10 -4.87
N TYR A 25 -3.42 -1.04 -4.54
CA TYR A 25 -1.99 -1.11 -4.23
C TYR A 25 -1.80 -1.47 -2.76
N PHE A 26 -0.90 -2.38 -2.43
CA PHE A 26 -0.65 -2.82 -1.05
C PHE A 26 0.79 -2.53 -0.60
N ILE A 27 0.95 -1.88 0.54
CA ILE A 27 2.25 -1.59 1.16
C ILE A 27 2.36 -2.29 2.52
N HIS A 28 3.44 -3.04 2.67
CA HIS A 28 3.91 -3.60 3.92
C HIS A 28 5.44 -3.56 3.89
N ASN A 29 6.01 -2.43 4.34
CA ASN A 29 7.45 -2.19 4.28
C ASN A 29 8.23 -3.10 5.23
N ASP A 30 9.48 -3.39 4.86
CA ASP A 30 10.40 -4.19 5.67
C ASP A 30 9.80 -5.58 5.97
N SER A 31 9.51 -6.32 4.90
CA SER A 31 8.88 -7.64 4.91
C SER A 31 9.40 -8.47 3.73
N ASP A 32 9.37 -9.80 3.88
CA ASP A 32 9.67 -10.77 2.83
C ASP A 32 8.53 -11.02 1.83
N GLY A 33 7.37 -10.39 2.06
CA GLY A 33 6.19 -10.46 1.20
C GLY A 33 5.11 -11.44 1.66
N PHE A 34 5.29 -12.15 2.77
CA PHE A 34 4.25 -13.05 3.30
C PHE A 34 2.89 -12.36 3.48
N GLU A 35 2.88 -11.12 3.98
CA GLU A 35 1.65 -10.33 4.18
C GLU A 35 0.96 -9.97 2.86
N LYS A 36 1.74 -9.67 1.81
CA LYS A 36 1.19 -9.37 0.48
C LYS A 36 0.47 -10.57 -0.10
N TRP A 37 1.01 -11.78 0.11
CA TRP A 37 0.36 -13.01 -0.35
C TRP A 37 -0.91 -13.31 0.43
N ILE A 38 -0.91 -13.16 1.76
CA ILE A 38 -2.15 -13.28 2.55
C ILE A 38 -3.19 -12.28 2.05
N PHE A 39 -2.80 -11.00 1.92
CA PHE A 39 -3.73 -9.96 1.51
C PHE A 39 -4.33 -10.22 0.12
N LEU A 40 -3.53 -10.68 -0.85
CA LEU A 40 -4.01 -11.11 -2.17
C LEU A 40 -5.14 -12.15 -2.08
N TYR A 41 -4.97 -13.17 -1.25
CA TYR A 41 -5.99 -14.18 -1.04
C TYR A 41 -7.26 -13.60 -0.41
N GLU A 42 -7.13 -12.72 0.58
CA GLU A 42 -8.27 -12.15 1.29
C GLU A 42 -9.10 -11.18 0.43
N VAL A 43 -8.49 -10.51 -0.55
CA VAL A 43 -9.22 -9.55 -1.43
C VAL A 43 -9.67 -10.13 -2.76
N THR A 44 -9.35 -11.38 -3.08
CA THR A 44 -9.78 -12.02 -4.33
C THR A 44 -11.30 -11.90 -4.49
N PRO A 45 -11.82 -11.43 -5.64
CA PRO A 45 -11.16 -11.34 -6.96
C PRO A 45 -10.47 -10.01 -7.31
N ILE A 46 -10.34 -9.07 -6.37
CA ILE A 46 -9.76 -7.74 -6.62
C ILE A 46 -8.27 -7.86 -6.97
N HIS A 47 -7.86 -7.06 -7.95
CA HIS A 47 -6.47 -7.05 -8.41
C HIS A 47 -5.59 -6.21 -7.49
N ILE A 48 -4.44 -6.77 -7.08
CA ILE A 48 -3.35 -6.04 -6.45
C ILE A 48 -2.07 -6.15 -7.27
N GLN A 49 -1.11 -5.26 -7.00
CA GLN A 49 0.13 -5.21 -7.75
C GLN A 49 0.96 -6.52 -7.63
N PRO A 50 1.66 -6.93 -8.69
CA PRO A 50 2.45 -8.17 -8.69
C PRO A 50 3.70 -8.09 -7.79
N SER A 51 4.33 -6.92 -7.68
CA SER A 51 5.56 -6.66 -6.90
C SER A 51 5.54 -5.26 -6.27
N GLY A 52 6.50 -4.94 -5.40
CA GLY A 52 6.62 -3.59 -4.84
C GLY A 52 5.77 -3.32 -3.59
N TRP A 53 5.58 -4.33 -2.74
CA TRP A 53 4.91 -4.16 -1.44
C TRP A 53 5.81 -3.49 -0.38
N SER A 54 7.13 -3.51 -0.56
CA SER A 54 8.09 -2.75 0.24
C SER A 54 8.73 -1.68 -0.63
N LEU A 55 8.73 -0.42 -0.17
CA LEU A 55 9.25 0.74 -0.90
C LEU A 55 10.26 1.54 -0.08
N GLY A 56 11.28 2.04 -0.76
CA GLY A 56 12.24 2.98 -0.20
C GLY A 56 13.12 3.65 -1.26
N LEU A 57 13.96 4.60 -0.83
CA LEU A 57 15.07 5.12 -1.64
C LEU A 57 16.33 4.25 -1.53
N SER A 58 16.35 3.34 -0.56
CA SER A 58 17.39 2.34 -0.36
C SER A 58 16.78 1.12 0.30
N LYS A 59 17.51 0.01 0.26
CA LYS A 59 17.21 -1.22 0.99
C LYS A 59 17.20 -1.00 2.51
N TYR A 60 16.46 -1.85 3.23
CA TYR A 60 16.44 -1.86 4.70
C TYR A 60 17.67 -2.55 5.30
N GLY A 61 18.31 -3.43 4.54
CA GLY A 61 19.54 -4.12 4.92
C GLY A 61 20.35 -4.60 3.72
N PRO A 62 21.58 -5.13 3.93
CA PRO A 62 22.44 -5.60 2.84
C PRO A 62 21.80 -6.75 2.04
N ASP A 63 21.07 -7.63 2.71
CA ASP A 63 20.44 -8.83 2.13
C ASP A 63 18.96 -8.62 1.75
N ASP A 64 18.46 -7.38 1.80
CA ASP A 64 17.09 -7.06 1.41
C ASP A 64 16.94 -7.14 -0.13
N LEU A 65 16.15 -8.11 -0.59
CA LEU A 65 15.84 -8.34 -1.99
C LEU A 65 14.43 -7.85 -2.38
N TRP A 66 13.64 -7.38 -1.42
CA TRP A 66 12.21 -7.18 -1.56
C TRP A 66 11.80 -5.71 -1.66
N THR A 67 12.66 -4.80 -1.20
CA THR A 67 12.40 -3.37 -1.30
C THR A 67 12.62 -2.86 -2.72
N ASP A 68 11.53 -2.39 -3.32
CA ASP A 68 11.51 -1.67 -4.59
C ASP A 68 12.09 -0.26 -4.37
N ILE A 69 13.22 0.01 -5.01
CA ILE A 69 13.90 1.30 -4.94
C ILE A 69 13.23 2.28 -5.92
N LYS A 70 12.34 3.14 -5.40
CA LYS A 70 11.55 4.07 -6.21
C LYS A 70 11.39 5.42 -5.52
N SER A 71 11.56 6.51 -6.28
CA SER A 71 11.24 7.86 -5.79
C SER A 71 9.73 8.06 -5.62
N ALA A 72 9.33 9.03 -4.78
CA ALA A 72 7.91 9.37 -4.63
C ALA A 72 7.26 9.82 -5.94
N LYS A 73 8.01 10.48 -6.83
CA LYS A 73 7.52 10.83 -8.17
C LYS A 73 7.25 9.61 -9.03
N ALA A 74 8.17 8.64 -9.05
CA ALA A 74 8.02 7.42 -9.84
C ALA A 74 6.86 6.57 -9.33
N TRP A 75 6.79 6.34 -8.01
CA TRP A 75 5.68 5.61 -7.39
C TRP A 75 4.34 6.33 -7.57
N GLY A 76 4.32 7.66 -7.48
CA GLY A 76 3.11 8.45 -7.77
C GLY A 76 2.63 8.35 -9.22
N ILE A 77 3.48 7.99 -10.19
CA ILE A 77 3.04 7.69 -11.56
C ILE A 77 2.37 6.32 -11.61
N GLU A 78 2.97 5.31 -10.96
CA GLU A 78 2.44 3.94 -10.87
C GLU A 78 1.07 3.90 -10.16
N LEU A 79 0.91 4.66 -9.07
CA LEU A 79 -0.34 4.74 -8.33
C LEU A 79 -1.53 5.22 -9.17
N LYS A 80 -1.32 5.90 -10.29
CA LYS A 80 -2.42 6.38 -11.17
C LYS A 80 -3.27 5.26 -11.75
N GLU A 81 -2.74 4.04 -11.79
CA GLU A 81 -3.46 2.87 -12.30
C GLU A 81 -4.32 2.17 -11.24
N TYR A 82 -4.30 2.64 -10.00
CA TYR A 82 -4.98 2.02 -8.85
C TYR A 82 -6.05 2.95 -8.30
N ASP A 83 -7.13 2.36 -7.76
CA ASP A 83 -8.24 3.08 -7.14
C ASP A 83 -7.97 3.34 -5.64
N PHE A 84 -7.28 2.39 -4.99
CA PHE A 84 -6.96 2.45 -3.57
C PHE A 84 -5.51 2.06 -3.29
N LEU A 85 -5.01 2.57 -2.17
CA LEU A 85 -3.75 2.18 -1.55
C LEU A 85 -4.05 1.68 -0.13
N VAL A 86 -3.54 0.52 0.22
CA VAL A 86 -3.51 0.00 1.58
C VAL A 86 -2.09 0.14 2.12
N VAL A 87 -1.91 0.90 3.20
CA VAL A 87 -0.66 0.96 3.94
C VAL A 87 -0.83 0.13 5.21
N SER A 88 -0.39 -1.12 5.18
CA SER A 88 -0.51 -2.06 6.30
C SER A 88 0.62 -1.90 7.32
N LYS A 89 1.86 -1.71 6.85
CA LYS A 89 3.04 -1.42 7.69
C LYS A 89 3.89 -0.39 6.99
N SER A 90 4.26 0.66 7.71
CA SER A 90 5.12 1.73 7.25
C SER A 90 5.98 2.23 8.41
N ASP A 91 7.10 2.85 8.09
CA ASP A 91 8.05 3.38 9.06
C ASP A 91 8.32 4.88 8.80
N LYS A 92 9.20 5.47 9.61
CA LYS A 92 9.56 6.88 9.44
C LYS A 92 10.15 7.17 8.04
N LYS A 93 10.99 6.27 7.51
CA LYS A 93 11.63 6.46 6.20
C LYS A 93 10.59 6.53 5.08
N PHE A 94 9.56 5.68 5.14
CA PHE A 94 8.44 5.72 4.23
C PHE A 94 7.73 7.07 4.27
N TRP A 95 7.35 7.53 5.47
CA TRP A 95 6.61 8.79 5.61
C TRP A 95 7.43 10.03 5.24
N ASP A 96 8.72 10.04 5.53
CA ASP A 96 9.62 11.11 5.11
C ASP A 96 9.75 11.17 3.59
N THR A 97 9.78 10.01 2.92
CA THR A 97 9.98 9.89 1.47
C THR A 97 8.70 10.17 0.68
N TYR A 98 7.60 9.51 1.06
CA TYR A 98 6.37 9.43 0.27
C TYR A 98 5.22 10.26 0.86
N GLY A 99 5.37 10.76 2.09
CA GLY A 99 4.31 11.46 2.83
C GLY A 99 3.76 12.71 2.16
N SER A 100 4.45 13.28 1.17
CA SER A 100 3.97 14.42 0.38
C SER A 100 2.80 14.06 -0.56
N LEU A 101 2.64 12.78 -0.90
CA LEU A 101 1.50 12.27 -1.67
C LEU A 101 0.23 12.14 -0.81
N PHE A 102 0.40 12.02 0.51
CA PHE A 102 -0.68 11.85 1.46
C PHE A 102 -1.28 13.19 1.87
N GLY A 103 -2.59 13.17 2.15
CA GLY A 103 -3.29 14.30 2.77
C GLY A 103 -2.79 14.62 4.19
N SER A 104 -3.58 15.39 4.93
CA SER A 104 -3.23 15.83 6.29
C SER A 104 -3.06 14.68 7.29
N SER A 105 -3.76 13.55 7.08
CA SER A 105 -3.68 12.38 7.94
C SER A 105 -2.71 11.33 7.36
N ARG A 106 -1.58 11.12 8.05
CA ARG A 106 -0.58 10.08 7.73
C ARG A 106 -0.63 8.96 8.77
N SER A 107 -1.10 7.80 8.38
CA SER A 107 -1.20 6.60 9.22
C SER A 107 -1.23 5.32 8.38
N ASN A 108 -1.06 4.16 9.02
CA ASN A 108 -1.47 2.92 8.37
C ASN A 108 -2.99 2.97 8.14
N GLY A 109 -3.47 2.42 7.03
CA GLY A 109 -4.87 2.55 6.64
C GLY A 109 -5.13 2.33 5.16
N ILE A 110 -6.37 2.61 4.75
CA ILE A 110 -6.81 2.58 3.36
C ILE A 110 -6.97 4.01 2.87
N TYR A 111 -6.40 4.28 1.71
CA TYR A 111 -6.40 5.56 1.05
C TYR A 111 -7.07 5.42 -0.31
N LYS A 112 -7.95 6.38 -0.64
CA LYS A 112 -8.42 6.54 -2.01
C LYS A 112 -7.36 7.27 -2.82
N VAL A 113 -7.04 6.74 -3.98
CA VAL A 113 -6.15 7.38 -4.96
C VAL A 113 -7.00 8.36 -5.77
N THR A 114 -6.59 9.62 -5.80
CA THR A 114 -7.17 10.63 -6.68
C THR A 114 -6.08 11.33 -7.46
N GLN A 115 -6.46 11.99 -8.54
CA GLN A 115 -5.55 12.72 -9.41
C GLN A 115 -6.03 14.17 -9.53
N ASP A 116 -5.11 15.11 -9.35
CA ASP A 116 -5.34 16.53 -9.61
C ASP A 116 -4.31 17.06 -10.62
N LYS A 117 -4.33 18.38 -10.88
CA LYS A 117 -3.37 19.02 -11.80
C LYS A 117 -1.90 18.93 -11.32
N ALA A 118 -1.67 18.68 -10.04
CA ALA A 118 -0.36 18.57 -9.41
C ALA A 118 0.15 17.11 -9.30
N GLY A 119 -0.72 16.11 -9.41
CA GLY A 119 -0.35 14.70 -9.45
C GLY A 119 -1.30 13.80 -8.68
N VAL A 120 -0.79 12.66 -8.21
CA VAL A 120 -1.54 11.74 -7.35
C VAL A 120 -1.67 12.31 -5.93
N ARG A 121 -2.86 12.15 -5.36
CA ARG A 121 -3.17 12.44 -3.96
C ARG A 121 -3.79 11.22 -3.29
N LEU A 122 -3.42 11.00 -2.04
CA LEU A 122 -3.89 9.89 -1.22
C LEU A 122 -4.72 10.43 -0.06
N SER A 123 -6.02 10.15 -0.10
CA SER A 123 -6.97 10.60 0.93
C SER A 123 -7.40 9.42 1.79
N LEU A 124 -7.16 9.51 3.09
CA LEU A 124 -7.50 8.44 4.04
C LEU A 124 -9.03 8.22 4.06
N VAL A 125 -9.45 6.98 3.85
CA VAL A 125 -10.87 6.57 3.90
C VAL A 125 -11.16 5.58 5.02
N LYS A 126 -10.14 4.88 5.52
CA LYS A 126 -10.23 4.02 6.70
C LYS A 126 -8.90 4.02 7.45
N ASN A 127 -8.92 4.38 8.74
CA ASN A 127 -7.76 4.23 9.61
C ASN A 127 -7.37 2.75 9.77
N GLY A 128 -6.08 2.51 9.99
CA GLY A 128 -5.57 1.20 10.39
C GLY A 128 -6.10 0.75 11.74
N ILE A 129 -5.94 -0.55 12.00
CA ILE A 129 -6.38 -1.25 13.22
C ILE A 129 -5.17 -1.58 14.07
#